data_AF-A0A9X5XEB4-F1
#
_entry.id   AF-A0A9X5XEB4-F1
#
_cell.length_a   1.000
_cell.length_b   1.000
_cell.length_c   1.000
_cell.angle_alpha   90.00
_cell.angle_beta   90.00
_cell.angle_gamma   90.00
#
_symmetry.space_group_name_H-M   'P 1'
#
loop_
_entity.id
_entity.type
_entity.pdbx_description
1 polymer ?
#
loop_
_entity_poly.entity_id
_entity_poly.type
_entity_poly.pdbx_seq_one_letter_code
_entity_poly.pdbx_strand_id
1 'polypeptide(L)'
;MSGSTDRSLGRRTFVLGTTAAAVSATALTPTAAAASFGYTDDGSNYVVDTGANLVFKVSKTNGDLTSLVHRGTEYQGYGGKNSHVESGLGTSTVTIAQSGSTILVSVAYGTLKHYYAARSGENNVYLWTNKADTSVSATRYIVRVKAGLFLNDEPDSYTYAPTTIESADVFAKSDGQTRSKHYSKLRVIDYDYIGWTTGSVGLWIVRSNHEKASGGPFYRSLLRHQSADGGGLYEILYYGENQTESERFGLQGPYVIAFTDGGAPSSSLYA
;
A
#
# COMPACT_ATOMS: atom_id res chain seq x y z
N MET A 1 18.79 21.52 89.70
CA MET A 1 19.32 20.17 89.96
C MET A 1 20.39 19.87 88.91
N SER A 2 21.61 19.56 89.37
CA SER A 2 22.75 18.85 88.73
C SER A 2 22.98 19.04 87.21
N GLY A 3 24.06 19.65 86.70
CA GLY A 3 25.48 19.27 86.82
C GLY A 3 25.80 18.14 85.80
N SER A 4 26.78 18.16 84.90
CA SER A 4 28.02 18.94 84.71
C SER A 4 28.64 18.68 83.31
N THR A 5 29.38 19.66 82.76
CA THR A 5 30.66 19.63 81.97
C THR A 5 30.92 18.49 80.95
N ASP A 6 31.41 18.75 79.72
CA ASP A 6 32.80 19.16 79.47
C ASP A 6 33.10 19.74 78.07
N ARG A 7 34.25 20.40 77.94
CA ARG A 7 34.73 21.30 76.87
C ARG A 7 35.43 20.64 75.66
N SER A 8 35.51 21.44 74.58
CA SER A 8 36.62 21.54 73.57
C SER A 8 36.59 20.53 72.41
N LEU A 9 36.88 20.80 71.12
CA LEU A 9 37.82 21.67 70.39
C LEU A 9 37.21 21.94 68.99
N GLY A 10 37.32 23.10 68.32
CA GLY A 10 38.51 23.49 67.54
C GLY A 10 38.25 23.52 66.02
N ARG A 11 38.02 24.74 65.50
CA ARG A 11 38.58 25.33 64.24
C ARG A 11 38.55 24.50 62.93
N ARG A 12 37.87 25.02 61.89
CA ARG A 12 38.50 25.65 60.69
C ARG A 12 37.50 25.88 59.56
N THR A 13 37.37 27.14 59.18
CA THR A 13 36.77 27.63 57.94
C THR A 13 37.62 27.21 56.75
N PHE A 14 37.02 26.64 55.71
CA PHE A 14 37.63 26.50 54.39
C PHE A 14 36.65 27.07 53.36
N VAL A 15 37.08 28.15 52.71
CA VAL A 15 36.40 28.76 51.57
C VAL A 15 36.96 28.08 50.32
N LEU A 16 36.10 27.40 49.56
CA LEU A 16 36.40 26.96 48.20
C LEU A 16 35.46 27.70 47.25
N GLY A 17 36.02 28.66 46.52
CA GLY A 17 35.40 29.23 45.34
C GLY A 17 35.29 28.17 44.25
N THR A 18 34.12 28.05 43.65
CA THR A 18 33.91 27.26 42.43
C THR A 18 33.51 28.23 41.32
N THR A 19 34.40 28.37 40.35
CA THR A 19 34.17 29.05 39.08
C THR A 19 33.22 28.19 38.25
N ALA A 20 32.01 28.66 37.99
CA ALA A 20 31.07 28.01 37.09
C ALA A 20 31.49 28.27 35.63
N ALA A 21 31.95 27.24 34.94
CA ALA A 21 32.14 27.26 33.49
C ALA A 21 30.78 26.99 32.82
N ALA A 22 30.27 27.96 32.07
CA ALA A 22 29.07 27.80 31.26
C ALA A 22 29.38 26.90 30.06
N VAL A 23 28.86 25.67 30.07
CA VAL A 23 28.87 24.78 28.91
C VAL A 23 27.67 25.14 28.04
N SER A 24 27.90 25.84 26.94
CA SER A 24 26.89 26.08 25.92
C SER A 24 26.55 24.76 25.22
N ALA A 25 25.43 24.16 25.59
CA ALA A 25 24.86 23.04 24.86
C ALA A 25 24.25 23.55 23.55
N THR A 26 24.95 23.36 22.43
CA THR A 26 24.38 23.56 21.09
C THR A 26 23.35 22.47 20.84
N ALA A 27 22.07 22.81 21.00
CA ALA A 27 20.97 21.97 20.56
C ALA A 27 21.07 21.78 19.04
N LEU A 28 21.48 20.59 18.59
CA LEU A 28 21.30 20.20 17.19
C LEU A 28 19.79 20.04 16.97
N THR A 29 19.16 21.06 16.41
CA THR A 29 17.84 20.91 15.82
C THR A 29 17.97 19.89 14.67
N PRO A 30 17.25 18.77 14.67
CA PRO A 30 17.24 17.89 13.52
C PRO A 30 16.73 18.72 12.34
N THR A 31 17.58 18.93 11.34
CA THR A 31 17.15 19.47 10.05
C THR A 31 16.13 18.48 9.51
N ALA A 32 14.87 18.90 9.41
CA ALA A 32 13.88 18.17 8.65
C ALA A 32 14.44 18.01 7.23
N ALA A 33 14.90 16.81 6.89
CA ALA A 33 15.20 16.50 5.50
C ALA A 33 13.88 16.68 4.76
N ALA A 34 13.82 17.66 3.85
CA ALA A 34 12.71 17.75 2.93
C ALA A 34 12.64 16.39 2.21
N ALA A 35 11.53 15.67 2.34
CA ALA A 35 11.31 14.42 1.61
C ALA A 35 11.52 14.74 0.13
N SER A 36 12.57 14.20 -0.48
CA SER A 36 12.93 14.56 -1.84
C SER A 36 12.12 13.73 -2.81
N PHE A 37 11.17 14.35 -3.51
CA PHE A 37 10.52 13.73 -4.65
C PHE A 37 11.57 13.31 -5.68
N GLY A 38 11.54 12.05 -6.09
CA GLY A 38 12.54 11.51 -7.02
C GLY A 38 12.51 10.00 -7.09
N TYR A 39 13.46 9.45 -7.85
CA TYR A 39 13.70 8.03 -7.86
C TYR A 39 15.19 7.71 -7.75
N THR A 40 15.46 6.50 -7.28
CA THR A 40 16.80 5.89 -7.27
C THR A 40 16.72 4.48 -7.82
N ASP A 41 17.87 3.90 -8.15
CA ASP A 41 18.00 2.51 -8.56
C ASP A 41 18.78 1.78 -7.47
N ASP A 42 18.15 0.81 -6.81
CA ASP A 42 18.79 -0.01 -5.76
C ASP A 42 19.49 -1.25 -6.32
N GLY A 43 19.70 -1.28 -7.64
CA GLY A 43 20.23 -2.40 -8.41
C GLY A 43 19.11 -3.31 -8.92
N SER A 44 18.20 -3.71 -8.02
CA SER A 44 17.13 -4.67 -8.31
C SER A 44 15.78 -4.01 -8.63
N ASN A 45 15.54 -2.82 -8.09
CA ASN A 45 14.28 -2.10 -8.19
C ASN A 45 14.54 -0.63 -8.53
N TYR A 46 13.55 -0.03 -9.19
CA TYR A 46 13.37 1.41 -9.11
C TYR A 46 12.64 1.76 -7.82
N VAL A 47 13.26 2.61 -7.00
CA VAL A 47 12.70 3.11 -5.74
C VAL A 47 12.19 4.53 -5.99
N VAL A 48 10.89 4.74 -5.84
CA VAL A 48 10.23 6.03 -6.06
C VAL A 48 9.81 6.61 -4.73
N ASP A 49 10.34 7.80 -4.41
CA ASP A 49 9.92 8.62 -3.27
C ASP A 49 8.99 9.72 -3.79
N THR A 50 7.76 9.76 -3.27
CA THR A 50 6.75 10.75 -3.66
C THR A 50 7.05 12.16 -3.14
N GLY A 51 8.05 12.35 -2.28
CA GLY A 51 8.28 13.60 -1.55
C GLY A 51 7.19 13.88 -0.52
N ALA A 52 6.39 12.86 -0.19
CA ALA A 52 5.36 12.87 0.84
C ALA A 52 5.64 11.77 1.86
N ASN A 53 4.64 10.98 2.23
CA ASN A 53 4.77 9.87 3.18
C ASN A 53 4.81 8.51 2.48
N LEU A 54 4.96 8.46 1.16
CA LEU A 54 4.91 7.23 0.38
C LEU A 54 6.21 6.99 -0.40
N VAL A 55 6.78 5.81 -0.21
CA VAL A 55 7.89 5.28 -1.01
C VAL A 55 7.48 3.91 -1.52
N PHE A 56 7.66 3.66 -2.81
CA PHE A 56 7.38 2.35 -3.40
C PHE A 56 8.50 1.85 -4.30
N LYS A 57 8.56 0.54 -4.48
CA LYS A 57 9.58 -0.11 -5.31
C LYS A 57 8.96 -0.95 -6.40
N VAL A 58 9.49 -0.83 -7.61
CA VAL A 58 9.11 -1.66 -8.76
C VAL A 58 10.32 -2.46 -9.22
N SER A 59 10.16 -3.79 -9.25
CA SER A 59 11.19 -4.72 -9.72
C SER A 59 11.58 -4.45 -11.16
N LYS A 60 12.88 -4.34 -11.43
CA LYS A 60 13.41 -4.16 -12.78
C LYS A 60 13.36 -5.44 -13.63
N THR A 61 13.14 -6.59 -12.99
CA THR A 61 13.10 -7.89 -13.66
C THR A 61 11.72 -8.21 -14.22
N ASN A 62 10.65 -7.86 -13.50
CA ASN A 62 9.29 -8.31 -13.83
C ASN A 62 8.21 -7.25 -13.66
N GLY A 63 8.54 -6.05 -13.17
CA GLY A 63 7.57 -4.97 -12.99
C GLY A 63 6.62 -5.16 -11.79
N ASP A 64 6.87 -6.15 -10.94
CA ASP A 64 6.12 -6.32 -9.69
C ASP A 64 6.39 -5.14 -8.74
N LEU A 65 5.37 -4.69 -8.03
CA LEU A 65 5.51 -3.76 -6.91
C LEU A 65 5.99 -4.55 -5.69
N THR A 66 7.26 -4.37 -5.33
CA THR A 66 7.99 -5.16 -4.32
C THR A 66 8.00 -4.54 -2.93
N SER A 67 7.68 -3.25 -2.83
CA SER A 67 7.59 -2.50 -1.57
C SER A 67 6.60 -1.35 -1.74
N LEU A 68 5.84 -1.07 -0.67
CA LEU A 68 4.85 0.00 -0.58
C LEU A 68 4.86 0.53 0.86
N VAL A 69 5.83 1.41 1.15
CA VAL A 69 6.04 1.98 2.48
C VAL A 69 5.26 3.28 2.61
N HIS A 70 4.34 3.33 3.57
CA HIS A 70 3.64 4.55 3.95
C HIS A 70 3.91 4.90 5.41
N ARG A 71 4.38 6.13 5.68
CA ARG A 71 4.77 6.60 7.03
C ARG A 71 5.72 5.65 7.75
N GLY A 72 6.70 5.11 7.03
CA GLY A 72 7.68 4.16 7.56
C GLY A 72 7.17 2.74 7.79
N THR A 73 5.88 2.46 7.52
CA THR A 73 5.31 1.12 7.63
C THR A 73 5.25 0.47 6.25
N GLU A 74 5.79 -0.75 6.11
CA GLU A 74 5.73 -1.54 4.88
C GLU A 74 4.39 -2.28 4.79
N TYR A 75 3.59 -1.97 3.76
CA TYR A 75 2.29 -2.60 3.53
C TYR A 75 2.36 -3.80 2.59
N GLN A 76 3.38 -3.86 1.74
CA GLN A 76 3.39 -4.72 0.57
C GLN A 76 3.68 -6.19 0.86
N GLY A 77 2.89 -7.04 0.22
CA GLY A 77 3.16 -8.47 0.01
C GLY A 77 2.57 -9.39 1.09
N TYR A 78 2.33 -10.64 0.70
CA TYR A 78 2.05 -11.75 1.62
C TYR A 78 2.35 -13.09 0.94
N GLY A 79 2.62 -14.14 1.73
CA GLY A 79 2.88 -15.48 1.19
C GLY A 79 4.03 -15.53 0.16
N GLY A 80 5.04 -14.66 0.30
CA GLY A 80 6.16 -14.54 -0.64
C GLY A 80 5.81 -13.93 -2.01
N LYS A 81 4.62 -13.32 -2.16
CA LYS A 81 4.14 -12.75 -3.42
C LYS A 81 4.08 -11.23 -3.38
N ASN A 82 4.40 -10.62 -4.53
CA ASN A 82 4.30 -9.19 -4.78
C ASN A 82 3.00 -8.80 -5.48
N SER A 83 2.77 -7.49 -5.59
CA SER A 83 1.60 -6.88 -6.21
C SER A 83 1.88 -6.69 -7.69
N HIS A 84 0.93 -7.08 -8.53
CA HIS A 84 1.16 -7.19 -9.96
C HIS A 84 -0.12 -7.30 -10.75
N VAL A 85 0.04 -7.20 -12.07
CA VAL A 85 -0.96 -7.65 -13.03
C VAL A 85 -1.06 -9.19 -12.98
N GLU A 86 -2.29 -9.71 -13.01
CA GLU A 86 -2.61 -11.13 -12.99
C GLU A 86 -1.99 -11.93 -11.83
N SER A 87 -1.04 -12.80 -12.16
CA SER A 87 -0.31 -13.65 -11.22
C SER A 87 1.19 -13.35 -11.25
N GLY A 88 1.55 -12.18 -11.81
CA GLY A 88 2.91 -11.79 -12.16
C GLY A 88 3.10 -11.93 -13.67
N LEU A 89 3.67 -10.89 -14.29
CA LEU A 89 3.95 -10.88 -15.73
C LEU A 89 5.17 -11.75 -16.08
N GLY A 90 6.01 -12.08 -15.11
CA GLY A 90 7.31 -12.71 -15.39
C GLY A 90 8.29 -11.70 -15.99
N THR A 91 9.36 -12.20 -16.63
CA THR A 91 10.43 -11.33 -17.15
C THR A 91 9.88 -10.26 -18.09
N SER A 92 10.14 -9.00 -17.75
CA SER A 92 9.60 -7.82 -18.42
C SER A 92 10.70 -6.80 -18.65
N THR A 93 10.52 -5.94 -19.65
CA THR A 93 11.37 -4.74 -19.80
C THR A 93 10.80 -3.63 -18.94
N VAL A 94 11.58 -3.15 -17.97
CA VAL A 94 11.14 -2.10 -17.03
C VAL A 94 12.01 -0.86 -17.20
N THR A 95 11.39 0.29 -17.42
CA THR A 95 12.07 1.59 -17.55
C THR A 95 11.43 2.61 -16.64
N ILE A 96 12.17 3.67 -16.31
CA ILE A 96 11.67 4.79 -15.50
C ILE A 96 12.07 6.11 -16.16
N ALA A 97 11.17 7.09 -16.08
CA ALA A 97 11.43 8.46 -16.50
C ALA A 97 10.77 9.44 -15.54
N GLN A 98 11.42 10.59 -15.34
CA GLN A 98 10.86 11.72 -14.60
C GLN A 98 10.65 12.91 -15.54
N SER A 99 9.49 13.55 -15.46
CA SER A 99 9.14 14.77 -16.17
C SER A 99 8.51 15.76 -15.19
N GLY A 100 9.26 16.80 -14.82
CA GLY A 100 8.83 17.76 -13.81
C GLY A 100 8.45 17.09 -12.49
N SER A 101 7.20 17.28 -12.07
CA SER A 101 6.63 16.74 -10.83
C SER A 101 6.08 15.32 -10.97
N THR A 102 6.38 14.59 -12.05
CA THR A 102 5.83 13.27 -12.31
C THR A 102 6.93 12.25 -12.63
N ILE A 103 6.81 11.05 -12.06
CA ILE A 103 7.64 9.89 -12.36
C ILE A 103 6.75 8.84 -12.99
N LEU A 104 7.22 8.18 -14.04
CA LEU A 104 6.54 7.08 -14.72
C LEU A 104 7.49 5.88 -14.81
N VAL A 105 7.09 4.76 -14.21
CA VAL A 105 7.68 3.44 -14.43
C VAL A 105 6.85 2.71 -15.48
N SER A 106 7.49 2.29 -16.56
CA SER A 106 6.86 1.52 -17.64
C SER A 106 7.33 0.07 -17.59
N VAL A 107 6.38 -0.87 -17.69
CA VAL A 107 6.62 -2.31 -17.72
C VAL A 107 6.09 -2.84 -19.05
N ALA A 108 6.93 -3.51 -19.84
CA ALA A 108 6.54 -4.16 -21.08
C ALA A 108 6.73 -5.67 -21.00
N TYR A 109 5.65 -6.42 -21.20
CA TYR A 109 5.61 -7.88 -21.25
C TYR A 109 4.91 -8.33 -22.54
N GLY A 110 5.67 -8.83 -23.50
CA GLY A 110 5.14 -9.12 -24.84
C GLY A 110 4.45 -7.88 -25.42
N THR A 111 3.14 -7.98 -25.66
CA THR A 111 2.31 -6.88 -26.16
C THR A 111 1.57 -6.11 -25.06
N LEU A 112 1.57 -6.61 -23.81
CA LEU A 112 0.99 -5.92 -22.66
C LEU A 112 1.97 -4.87 -22.12
N LYS A 113 1.43 -3.68 -21.82
CA LYS A 113 2.16 -2.62 -21.12
C LYS A 113 1.45 -2.25 -19.84
N HIS A 114 2.20 -2.11 -18.75
CA HIS A 114 1.69 -1.65 -17.47
C HIS A 114 2.50 -0.45 -16.99
N TYR A 115 1.87 0.43 -16.23
CA TYR A 115 2.45 1.70 -15.83
C TYR A 115 2.18 1.97 -14.36
N TYR A 116 3.21 2.45 -13.66
CA TYR A 116 3.08 3.08 -12.35
C TYR A 116 3.50 4.53 -12.50
N ALA A 117 2.68 5.47 -12.06
CA ALA A 117 3.06 6.88 -11.99
C ALA A 117 2.92 7.43 -10.58
N ALA A 118 3.80 8.37 -10.26
CA ALA A 118 3.81 9.11 -9.01
C ALA A 118 3.85 10.61 -9.30
N ARG A 119 3.21 11.40 -8.44
CA ARG A 119 3.27 12.85 -8.49
C ARG A 119 3.83 13.40 -7.18
N SER A 120 4.65 14.43 -7.29
CA SER A 120 5.29 15.08 -6.14
C SER A 120 4.25 15.54 -5.12
N GLY A 121 4.46 15.17 -3.86
CA GLY A 121 3.61 15.56 -2.72
C GLY A 121 2.35 14.71 -2.52
N GLU A 122 2.13 13.67 -3.33
CA GLU A 122 0.91 12.85 -3.26
C GLU A 122 1.22 11.43 -2.74
N ASN A 123 0.40 10.93 -1.81
CA ASN A 123 0.50 9.54 -1.32
C ASN A 123 -0.27 8.56 -2.22
N ASN A 124 -0.13 8.71 -3.54
CA ASN A 124 -0.84 7.96 -4.56
C ASN A 124 0.14 7.25 -5.52
N VAL A 125 -0.24 6.06 -5.98
CA VAL A 125 0.35 5.40 -7.14
C VAL A 125 -0.74 5.27 -8.20
N TYR A 126 -0.55 5.93 -9.34
CA TYR A 126 -1.48 5.88 -10.47
C TYR A 126 -1.10 4.73 -11.40
N LEU A 127 -2.06 3.93 -11.83
CA LEU A 127 -1.80 2.74 -12.62
C LEU A 127 -2.63 2.70 -13.88
N TRP A 128 -2.02 2.17 -14.95
CA TRP A 128 -2.71 1.85 -16.20
C TRP A 128 -2.22 0.50 -16.71
N THR A 129 -3.10 -0.20 -17.42
CA THR A 129 -2.75 -1.42 -18.13
C THR A 129 -3.25 -1.33 -19.56
N ASN A 130 -2.33 -1.37 -20.53
CA ASN A 130 -2.63 -1.47 -21.94
C ASN A 130 -2.48 -2.92 -22.38
N LYS A 131 -3.59 -3.54 -22.79
CA LYS A 131 -3.61 -4.91 -23.29
C LYS A 131 -3.95 -4.90 -24.77
N ALA A 132 -3.04 -5.35 -25.62
CA ALA A 132 -3.22 -5.29 -27.07
C ALA A 132 -3.92 -6.53 -27.66
N ASP A 133 -3.85 -7.67 -26.98
CA ASP A 133 -4.37 -8.96 -27.47
C ASP A 133 -4.70 -9.92 -26.31
N THR A 134 -4.92 -11.21 -26.62
CA THR A 134 -5.31 -12.27 -25.69
C THR A 134 -4.14 -13.07 -25.11
N SER A 135 -2.89 -12.64 -25.28
CA SER A 135 -1.70 -13.35 -24.78
C SER A 135 -1.67 -13.45 -23.25
N VAL A 136 -2.30 -12.50 -22.56
CA VAL A 136 -2.61 -12.56 -21.12
C VAL A 136 -4.10 -12.85 -20.97
N SER A 137 -4.46 -13.85 -20.16
CA SER A 137 -5.81 -14.41 -20.14
C SER A 137 -6.85 -13.53 -19.43
N ALA A 138 -6.40 -12.64 -18.55
CA ALA A 138 -7.24 -11.69 -17.85
C ALA A 138 -6.54 -10.33 -17.74
N THR A 139 -7.28 -9.31 -17.31
CA THR A 139 -6.71 -8.02 -16.92
C THR A 139 -7.21 -7.66 -15.53
N ARG A 140 -6.45 -8.07 -14.51
CA ARG A 140 -6.60 -7.61 -13.13
C ARG A 140 -5.29 -7.10 -12.56
N TYR A 141 -5.38 -6.16 -11.64
CA TYR A 141 -4.26 -5.78 -10.77
C TYR A 141 -4.61 -6.14 -9.33
N ILE A 142 -3.63 -6.66 -8.59
CA ILE A 142 -3.79 -6.96 -7.17
C ILE A 142 -2.74 -6.21 -6.35
N VAL A 143 -3.21 -5.44 -5.36
CA VAL A 143 -2.39 -4.97 -4.24
C VAL A 143 -2.44 -5.99 -3.13
N ARG A 144 -1.33 -6.70 -2.91
CA ARG A 144 -1.12 -7.64 -1.82
C ARG A 144 -0.66 -6.90 -0.57
N VAL A 145 -1.36 -7.11 0.53
CA VAL A 145 -1.13 -6.42 1.80
C VAL A 145 -0.77 -7.44 2.88
N LYS A 146 0.24 -7.10 3.70
CA LYS A 146 0.68 -7.96 4.82
C LYS A 146 -0.45 -8.20 5.83
N ALA A 147 -0.45 -9.37 6.45
CA ALA A 147 -1.34 -9.69 7.56
C ALA A 147 -1.17 -8.72 8.73
N GLY A 148 -2.26 -8.49 9.46
CA GLY A 148 -2.26 -7.73 10.72
C GLY A 148 -2.28 -6.20 10.57
N LEU A 149 -2.15 -5.66 9.36
CA LEU A 149 -2.20 -4.20 9.15
C LEU A 149 -3.62 -3.63 9.16
N PHE A 150 -4.59 -4.44 8.74
CA PHE A 150 -6.01 -4.09 8.72
C PHE A 150 -6.84 -5.28 9.21
N LEU A 151 -7.96 -4.99 9.87
CA LEU A 151 -8.95 -5.99 10.26
C LEU A 151 -10.06 -6.06 9.21
N ASN A 152 -10.44 -7.26 8.77
CA ASN A 152 -11.59 -7.47 7.90
C ASN A 152 -12.32 -8.77 8.29
N ASP A 153 -13.52 -8.64 8.86
CA ASP A 153 -14.45 -9.77 9.07
C ASP A 153 -15.69 -9.66 8.16
N GLU A 154 -15.60 -8.89 7.07
CA GLU A 154 -16.65 -8.81 6.06
C GLU A 154 -16.80 -10.16 5.31
N PRO A 155 -17.93 -10.39 4.62
CA PRO A 155 -18.16 -11.65 3.90
C PRO A 155 -17.14 -11.98 2.81
N ASP A 156 -16.43 -10.96 2.29
CA ASP A 156 -15.31 -11.10 1.34
C ASP A 156 -14.00 -11.60 1.97
N SER A 157 -13.97 -11.76 3.31
CA SER A 157 -12.83 -12.21 4.10
C SER A 157 -13.05 -13.59 4.69
N TYR A 158 -12.03 -14.44 4.54
CA TYR A 158 -11.96 -15.78 5.12
C TYR A 158 -10.83 -15.92 6.14
N THR A 159 -10.25 -14.81 6.63
CA THR A 159 -9.25 -14.79 7.71
C THR A 159 -9.69 -15.57 8.96
N TYR A 160 -10.99 -15.54 9.27
CA TYR A 160 -11.59 -16.23 10.44
C TYR A 160 -12.45 -17.44 10.05
N ALA A 161 -12.33 -17.92 8.81
CA ALA A 161 -13.09 -19.05 8.27
C ALA A 161 -12.12 -20.14 7.80
N PRO A 162 -11.63 -21.02 8.71
CA PRO A 162 -10.51 -21.93 8.41
C PRO A 162 -10.93 -23.15 7.57
N THR A 163 -12.23 -23.40 7.43
CA THR A 163 -12.73 -24.62 6.78
C THR A 163 -13.10 -24.34 5.34
N THR A 164 -12.34 -24.87 4.38
CA THR A 164 -12.76 -24.87 2.98
C THR A 164 -13.98 -25.77 2.80
N ILE A 165 -15.02 -25.27 2.13
CA ILE A 165 -16.27 -26.01 1.88
C ILE A 165 -16.62 -26.14 0.40
N GLU A 166 -16.07 -25.30 -0.48
CA GLU A 166 -16.19 -25.44 -1.93
C GLU A 166 -14.90 -24.99 -2.60
N SER A 167 -14.38 -25.84 -3.49
CA SER A 167 -13.13 -25.61 -4.22
C SER A 167 -11.98 -25.18 -3.29
N ALA A 168 -11.39 -24.01 -3.50
CA ALA A 168 -10.38 -23.39 -2.66
C ALA A 168 -10.70 -21.92 -2.39
N ASP A 169 -11.96 -21.50 -2.56
CA ASP A 169 -12.38 -20.10 -2.48
C ASP A 169 -13.70 -19.86 -1.74
N VAL A 170 -14.37 -20.91 -1.25
CA VAL A 170 -15.49 -20.77 -0.30
C VAL A 170 -15.15 -21.47 1.01
N PHE A 171 -15.34 -20.74 2.09
CA PHE A 171 -14.93 -21.12 3.43
C PHE A 171 -16.09 -21.01 4.42
N ALA A 172 -16.00 -21.73 5.54
CA ALA A 172 -16.97 -21.69 6.64
C ALA A 172 -16.32 -21.27 7.95
N LYS A 173 -17.03 -20.42 8.70
CA LYS A 173 -16.77 -20.11 10.11
C LYS A 173 -17.38 -21.20 11.00
N SER A 174 -16.88 -21.30 12.23
CA SER A 174 -17.42 -22.23 13.24
C SER A 174 -18.85 -21.91 13.67
N ASP A 175 -19.32 -20.69 13.44
CA ASP A 175 -20.69 -20.25 13.71
C ASP A 175 -21.68 -20.51 12.55
N GLY A 176 -21.22 -21.16 11.48
CA GLY A 176 -22.04 -21.53 10.31
C GLY A 176 -22.10 -20.48 9.20
N GLN A 177 -21.47 -19.30 9.36
CA GLN A 177 -21.38 -18.32 8.27
C GLN A 177 -20.41 -18.79 7.18
N THR A 178 -20.79 -18.62 5.92
CA THR A 178 -19.88 -18.83 4.79
C THR A 178 -19.18 -17.54 4.37
N ARG A 179 -17.96 -17.67 3.85
CA ARG A 179 -17.06 -16.58 3.44
C ARG A 179 -16.40 -16.88 2.11
N SER A 180 -16.20 -15.87 1.29
CA SER A 180 -15.51 -16.02 0.02
C SER A 180 -15.12 -14.66 -0.53
N LYS A 181 -13.94 -14.57 -1.16
CA LYS A 181 -13.54 -13.39 -1.96
C LYS A 181 -14.59 -12.96 -3.01
N HIS A 182 -15.50 -13.86 -3.41
CA HIS A 182 -16.61 -13.61 -4.32
C HIS A 182 -17.77 -12.83 -3.68
N TYR A 183 -17.81 -12.72 -2.35
CA TYR A 183 -18.89 -12.07 -1.60
C TYR A 183 -18.63 -10.57 -1.40
N SER A 184 -18.11 -9.90 -2.42
CA SER A 184 -17.78 -8.47 -2.45
C SER A 184 -19.00 -7.54 -2.40
N LYS A 185 -20.21 -8.06 -2.68
CA LYS A 185 -21.53 -7.41 -2.56
C LYS A 185 -21.77 -6.15 -3.39
N LEU A 186 -20.82 -5.71 -4.22
CA LEU A 186 -20.94 -4.48 -5.00
C LEU A 186 -20.96 -4.76 -6.50
N ARG A 187 -21.78 -4.03 -7.22
CA ARG A 187 -21.72 -3.93 -8.69
C ARG A 187 -20.72 -2.83 -9.05
N VAL A 188 -20.13 -2.89 -10.24
CA VAL A 188 -19.22 -1.84 -10.74
C VAL A 188 -19.78 -0.42 -10.58
N ILE A 189 -21.07 -0.21 -10.83
CA ILE A 189 -21.71 1.12 -10.70
C ILE A 189 -21.87 1.62 -9.25
N ASP A 190 -21.74 0.74 -8.25
CA ASP A 190 -22.02 1.05 -6.85
C ASP A 190 -20.75 1.41 -6.04
N TYR A 191 -19.58 1.51 -6.67
CA TYR A 191 -18.35 1.90 -5.98
C TYR A 191 -17.40 2.74 -6.82
N ASP A 192 -16.80 3.72 -6.15
CA ASP A 192 -15.67 4.51 -6.68
C ASP A 192 -14.33 3.99 -6.16
N TYR A 193 -14.31 3.34 -4.99
CA TYR A 193 -13.11 2.80 -4.38
C TYR A 193 -13.43 1.64 -3.43
N ILE A 194 -12.42 0.81 -3.18
CA ILE A 194 -12.43 -0.27 -2.19
C ILE A 194 -11.14 -0.24 -1.38
N GLY A 195 -11.16 -0.76 -0.15
CA GLY A 195 -9.96 -0.74 0.68
C GLY A 195 -10.23 -1.06 2.15
N TRP A 196 -9.28 -0.67 2.99
CA TRP A 196 -9.32 -0.82 4.43
C TRP A 196 -8.83 0.45 5.13
N THR A 197 -9.26 0.62 6.38
CA THR A 197 -8.83 1.73 7.24
C THR A 197 -8.66 1.26 8.67
N THR A 198 -7.67 1.82 9.36
CA THR A 198 -7.50 1.73 10.83
C THR A 198 -8.13 2.91 11.58
N GLY A 199 -8.72 3.86 10.84
CA GLY A 199 -9.12 5.18 11.36
C GLY A 199 -8.00 6.22 11.36
N SER A 200 -6.74 5.82 11.27
CA SER A 200 -5.57 6.71 11.16
C SER A 200 -4.77 6.53 9.86
N VAL A 201 -4.92 5.38 9.20
CA VAL A 201 -4.42 5.09 7.86
C VAL A 201 -5.51 4.43 7.06
N GLY A 202 -5.77 4.93 5.86
CA GLY A 202 -6.61 4.26 4.87
C GLY A 202 -5.76 3.86 3.66
N LEU A 203 -5.91 2.62 3.20
CA LEU A 203 -5.31 2.10 1.97
C LEU A 203 -6.43 1.68 1.02
N TRP A 204 -6.47 2.32 -0.14
CA TRP A 204 -7.56 2.21 -1.10
C TRP A 204 -7.04 1.86 -2.49
N ILE A 205 -7.85 1.10 -3.27
CA ILE A 205 -7.84 1.19 -4.73
C ILE A 205 -9.04 2.04 -5.14
N VAL A 206 -8.77 3.15 -5.81
CA VAL A 206 -9.77 3.94 -6.53
C VAL A 206 -9.93 3.33 -7.92
N ARG A 207 -11.18 3.00 -8.25
CA ARG A 207 -11.59 2.34 -9.49
C ARG A 207 -11.30 3.25 -10.68
N SER A 208 -10.97 2.65 -11.82
CA SER A 208 -10.94 3.38 -13.09
C SER A 208 -12.34 3.70 -13.62
N ASN A 209 -12.46 4.44 -14.73
CA ASN A 209 -13.76 4.70 -15.34
C ASN A 209 -14.42 3.42 -15.91
N HIS A 210 -13.70 2.30 -16.00
CA HIS A 210 -14.14 1.02 -16.57
C HIS A 210 -14.61 1.13 -18.04
N GLU A 211 -14.20 2.14 -18.80
CA GLU A 211 -14.67 2.35 -20.18
C GLU A 211 -14.32 1.17 -21.12
N LYS A 212 -13.23 0.46 -20.80
CA LYS A 212 -12.77 -0.75 -21.49
C LYS A 212 -12.88 -2.01 -20.66
N ALA A 213 -13.45 -1.93 -19.46
CA ALA A 213 -13.78 -3.12 -18.70
C ALA A 213 -14.92 -3.89 -19.38
N SER A 214 -15.12 -5.15 -19.02
CA SER A 214 -16.17 -6.01 -19.60
C SER A 214 -17.23 -6.42 -18.57
N GLY A 215 -18.49 -6.47 -18.99
CA GLY A 215 -19.63 -6.94 -18.18
C GLY A 215 -20.62 -5.83 -17.80
N GLY A 216 -20.33 -4.59 -18.19
CA GLY A 216 -21.20 -3.44 -17.94
C GLY A 216 -21.32 -3.02 -16.46
N PRO A 217 -22.23 -2.09 -16.14
CA PRO A 217 -22.34 -1.47 -14.81
C PRO A 217 -22.75 -2.45 -13.69
N PHE A 218 -23.36 -3.58 -14.06
CA PHE A 218 -23.85 -4.58 -13.12
C PHE A 218 -22.88 -5.75 -12.92
N TYR A 219 -21.74 -5.74 -13.61
CA TYR A 219 -20.70 -6.74 -13.40
C TYR A 219 -20.26 -6.75 -11.93
N ARG A 220 -19.94 -7.96 -11.46
CA ARG A 220 -19.49 -8.22 -10.10
C ARG A 220 -18.28 -9.13 -10.16
N SER A 221 -17.26 -8.82 -9.38
CA SER A 221 -16.08 -9.67 -9.28
C SER A 221 -15.40 -9.49 -7.93
N LEU A 222 -14.18 -10.01 -7.82
CA LEU A 222 -13.32 -9.86 -6.67
C LEU A 222 -12.97 -8.38 -6.50
N LEU A 223 -13.22 -7.84 -5.31
CA LEU A 223 -12.82 -6.46 -4.98
C LEU A 223 -11.78 -6.46 -3.87
N ARG A 224 -11.99 -7.30 -2.85
CA ARG A 224 -11.08 -7.49 -1.74
C ARG A 224 -11.08 -8.96 -1.33
N HIS A 225 -10.01 -9.37 -0.66
CA HIS A 225 -10.04 -10.56 0.18
C HIS A 225 -9.08 -10.40 1.36
N GLN A 226 -9.31 -11.16 2.41
CA GLN A 226 -8.33 -11.36 3.47
C GLN A 226 -8.29 -12.82 3.89
N SER A 227 -7.09 -13.33 4.11
CA SER A 227 -6.78 -14.64 4.69
C SER A 227 -5.93 -14.45 5.96
N ALA A 228 -5.53 -15.55 6.60
CA ALA A 228 -4.58 -15.50 7.72
C ALA A 228 -3.19 -15.00 7.29
N ASP A 229 -2.82 -15.16 6.01
CA ASP A 229 -1.50 -14.80 5.50
C ASP A 229 -1.40 -13.32 5.08
N GLY A 230 -2.53 -12.68 4.77
CA GLY A 230 -2.59 -11.31 4.28
C GLY A 230 -3.87 -11.01 3.52
N GLY A 231 -3.91 -9.89 2.79
CA GLY A 231 -5.08 -9.47 2.03
C GLY A 231 -4.75 -9.02 0.61
N GLY A 232 -5.76 -8.97 -0.25
CA GLY A 232 -5.68 -8.42 -1.60
C GLY A 232 -6.74 -7.32 -1.81
N LEU A 233 -6.35 -6.23 -2.45
CA LEU A 233 -7.27 -5.28 -3.10
C LEU A 233 -7.14 -5.45 -4.61
N TYR A 234 -8.26 -5.48 -5.32
CA TYR A 234 -8.30 -5.76 -6.75
C TYR A 234 -8.83 -4.57 -7.55
N GLU A 235 -8.25 -4.36 -8.73
CA GLU A 235 -8.94 -3.74 -9.86
C GLU A 235 -9.17 -4.83 -10.92
N ILE A 236 -10.42 -5.07 -11.29
CA ILE A 236 -10.80 -6.07 -12.29
C ILE A 236 -11.29 -5.34 -13.54
N LEU A 237 -10.49 -5.39 -14.60
CA LEU A 237 -10.81 -4.80 -15.89
C LEU A 237 -11.41 -5.86 -16.84
N TYR A 238 -10.83 -7.05 -16.87
CA TYR A 238 -11.41 -8.22 -17.52
C TYR A 238 -11.09 -9.49 -16.72
N TYR A 239 -12.11 -10.30 -16.46
CA TYR A 239 -11.95 -11.62 -15.87
C TYR A 239 -13.09 -12.53 -16.34
N GLY A 240 -12.83 -13.82 -16.50
CA GLY A 240 -13.79 -14.79 -17.05
C GLY A 240 -14.90 -15.23 -16.09
N GLU A 241 -15.00 -14.61 -14.90
CA GLU A 241 -15.97 -14.97 -13.87
C GLU A 241 -17.32 -14.33 -14.17
N ASN A 242 -18.30 -15.14 -14.61
CA ASN A 242 -19.65 -14.67 -14.96
C ASN A 242 -19.66 -13.52 -15.98
N GLN A 243 -18.76 -13.61 -16.97
CA GLN A 243 -18.60 -12.57 -17.98
C GLN A 243 -19.69 -12.66 -19.05
N THR A 244 -20.24 -11.50 -19.44
CA THR A 244 -21.33 -11.38 -20.42
C THR A 244 -20.95 -10.60 -21.68
N GLU A 245 -19.79 -9.94 -21.68
CA GLU A 245 -19.27 -9.18 -22.81
C GLU A 245 -17.87 -9.66 -23.21
N SER A 246 -17.55 -9.50 -24.49
CA SER A 246 -16.19 -9.73 -24.98
C SER A 246 -15.19 -8.75 -24.36
N GLU A 247 -13.95 -9.22 -24.17
CA GLU A 247 -12.84 -8.38 -23.73
C GLU A 247 -12.62 -7.20 -24.70
N ARG A 248 -12.34 -6.02 -24.14
CA ARG A 248 -11.95 -4.82 -24.89
C ARG A 248 -10.45 -4.55 -24.70
N PHE A 249 -9.79 -4.10 -25.77
CA PHE A 249 -8.35 -3.91 -25.82
C PHE A 249 -7.93 -2.43 -25.80
N GLY A 250 -6.66 -2.21 -25.50
CA GLY A 250 -6.01 -0.91 -25.40
C GLY A 250 -5.77 -0.48 -23.97
N LEU A 251 -5.45 0.80 -23.78
CA LEU A 251 -5.17 1.41 -22.48
C LEU A 251 -6.42 1.43 -21.59
N GLN A 252 -6.27 0.93 -20.37
CA GLN A 252 -7.29 0.92 -19.32
C GLN A 252 -6.72 1.58 -18.05
N GLY A 253 -7.56 2.27 -17.29
CA GLY A 253 -7.16 3.12 -16.18
C GLY A 253 -7.52 4.60 -16.41
N PRO A 254 -7.02 5.52 -15.58
CA PRO A 254 -6.24 5.23 -14.37
C PRO A 254 -7.09 4.53 -13.32
N TYR A 255 -6.49 3.57 -12.61
CA TYR A 255 -6.91 3.20 -11.25
C TYR A 255 -5.80 3.60 -10.29
N VAL A 256 -6.10 3.85 -9.02
CA VAL A 256 -5.16 4.52 -8.10
C VAL A 256 -5.04 3.77 -6.80
N ILE A 257 -3.81 3.44 -6.39
CA ILE A 257 -3.53 3.03 -5.01
C ILE A 257 -3.36 4.31 -4.20
N ALA A 258 -4.22 4.55 -3.21
CA ALA A 258 -4.22 5.78 -2.43
C ALA A 258 -4.05 5.49 -0.93
N PHE A 259 -3.09 6.17 -0.31
CA PHE A 259 -2.99 6.27 1.15
C PHE A 259 -3.58 7.58 1.66
N THR A 260 -4.28 7.49 2.79
CA THR A 260 -5.02 8.59 3.43
C THR A 260 -4.83 8.56 4.94
N ASP A 261 -5.28 9.61 5.62
CA ASP A 261 -5.28 9.75 7.09
C ASP A 261 -6.44 8.96 7.77
N GLY A 262 -6.84 7.83 7.19
CA GLY A 262 -7.93 6.98 7.69
C GLY A 262 -9.29 7.24 7.05
N GLY A 263 -9.47 8.41 6.43
CA GLY A 263 -10.67 8.75 5.67
C GLY A 263 -10.75 8.09 4.29
N ALA A 264 -11.85 8.33 3.59
CA ALA A 264 -12.00 7.96 2.18
C ALA A 264 -10.98 8.70 1.28
N PRO A 265 -10.61 8.12 0.12
CA PRO A 265 -9.80 8.84 -0.87
C PRO A 265 -10.56 10.05 -1.42
N SER A 266 -9.82 11.09 -1.82
CA SER A 266 -10.42 12.31 -2.41
C SER A 266 -11.29 11.97 -3.62
N SER A 267 -12.48 12.57 -3.71
CA SER A 267 -13.37 12.43 -4.87
C SER A 267 -12.77 12.97 -6.17
N SER A 268 -11.73 13.78 -6.10
CA SER A 268 -10.96 14.21 -7.28
C SER A 268 -10.17 13.08 -7.94
N LEU A 269 -10.04 11.92 -7.27
CA LEU A 269 -9.40 10.73 -7.83
C LEU A 269 -10.41 9.82 -8.54
N TYR A 270 -11.72 10.05 -8.37
CA TYR A 270 -12.75 9.21 -8.95
C TYR A 270 -12.86 9.51 -10.46
N ALA A 271 -13.39 8.54 -11.21
CA ALA A 271 -13.38 8.54 -12.67
C ALA A 271 -14.78 8.66 -13.27
#